data_AF-A0A2V3WDR9-F1
#
_entry.id   AF-A0A2V3WDR9-F1
#
_cell.length_a   1.000
_cell.length_b   1.000
_cell.length_c   1.000
_cell.angle_alpha   90.00
_cell.angle_beta   90.00
_cell.angle_gamma   90.00
#
_symmetry.space_group_name_H-M   'P 1'
#
loop_
_entity.id
_entity.type
_entity.pdbx_description
1 polymer ?
#
loop_
_entity_poly.entity_id
_entity_poly.type
_entity_poly.pdbx_seq_one_letter_code
_entity_poly.pdbx_strand_id
1 'polypeptide(L)'
;MACKGCLNQTIFTKDEIKALVDEQLLFEPERVEAAVYQRRIEQCMRCPHLAEETTCKQCGCFVAFRAWLPHKTCPDSKVNRWIDS
;
A
#
# COMPACT_ATOMS: atom_id res chain seq x y z
N MET A 1 6.34 -7.95 -29.43
CA MET A 1 4.93 -7.54 -29.26
C MET A 1 4.84 -6.55 -28.12
N ALA A 2 4.33 -5.33 -28.36
CA ALA A 2 3.93 -4.44 -27.26
C ALA A 2 2.58 -4.92 -26.72
N CYS A 3 2.48 -5.18 -25.41
CA CYS A 3 1.21 -5.47 -24.77
C CYS A 3 0.36 -4.19 -24.79
N LYS A 4 -0.92 -4.29 -25.17
CA LYS A 4 -1.85 -3.14 -25.15
C LYS A 4 -1.91 -2.47 -23.76
N GLY A 5 -1.66 -3.23 -22.68
CA GLY A 5 -1.58 -2.71 -21.32
C GLY A 5 -0.37 -1.82 -21.03
N CYS A 6 0.75 -1.99 -21.73
CA CYS A 6 1.93 -1.11 -21.56
C CYS A 6 1.72 0.27 -22.19
N LEU A 7 0.76 0.40 -23.11
CA LEU A 7 0.43 1.66 -23.80
C LEU A 7 -0.58 2.51 -23.02
N ASN A 8 -1.21 1.96 -21.98
CA ASN A 8 -2.29 2.61 -21.25
C ASN A 8 -1.95 2.70 -19.75
N GLN A 9 -0.82 3.34 -19.44
CA GLN A 9 -0.44 3.63 -18.06
C GLN A 9 -1.33 4.75 -17.53
N THR A 10 -2.43 4.39 -16.88
CA THR A 10 -3.24 5.34 -16.10
C THR A 10 -2.45 5.72 -14.86
N ILE A 11 -1.83 6.90 -14.89
CA ILE A 11 -1.20 7.49 -13.71
C ILE A 11 -2.31 8.15 -12.91
N PHE A 12 -2.63 7.60 -11.74
CA PHE A 12 -3.56 8.21 -10.80
C PHE A 12 -2.84 9.28 -9.97
N THR A 13 -3.51 10.40 -9.74
CA THR A 13 -3.09 11.40 -8.78
C THR A 13 -3.19 10.86 -7.35
N LYS A 14 -2.50 11.51 -6.40
CA LYS A 14 -2.56 11.11 -4.98
C LYS A 14 -3.98 11.19 -4.42
N ASP A 15 -4.77 12.18 -4.83
CA ASP A 15 -6.16 12.34 -4.42
C ASP A 15 -7.07 11.25 -4.97
N GLU A 16 -6.90 10.86 -6.23
CA GLU A 16 -7.62 9.72 -6.82
C GLU A 16 -7.26 8.41 -6.11
N ILE A 17 -5.97 8.17 -5.84
CA ILE A 17 -5.53 7.01 -5.06
C ILE A 17 -6.19 7.02 -3.69
N LYS A 18 -6.25 8.18 -3.01
CA LYS A 18 -6.89 8.29 -1.71
C LYS A 18 -8.37 7.90 -1.78
N ALA A 19 -9.11 8.40 -2.78
CA ALA A 19 -10.52 8.05 -2.97
C ALA A 19 -10.71 6.55 -3.18
N LEU A 20 -9.89 5.92 -4.03
CA LEU A 20 -9.92 4.47 -4.27
C LEU A 20 -9.64 3.66 -3.00
N VAL A 21 -8.65 4.10 -2.20
CA VAL A 21 -8.32 3.47 -0.92
C VAL A 21 -9.49 3.59 0.06
N ASP A 22 -10.07 4.79 0.20
CA ASP A 22 -11.19 5.03 1.10
C ASP A 22 -12.42 4.18 0.73
N GLU A 23 -12.75 4.09 -0.56
CA GLU A 23 -13.82 3.22 -1.08
C GLU A 23 -13.55 1.75 -0.76
N GLN A 24 -12.33 1.26 -1.00
CA GLN A 24 -12.01 -0.14 -0.76
C GLN A 24 -12.03 -0.49 0.73
N LEU A 25 -11.63 0.44 1.59
CA LEU A 25 -11.69 0.26 3.05
C LEU A 25 -13.14 0.14 3.57
N LEU A 26 -14.16 0.60 2.85
CA LEU A 26 -15.57 0.40 3.25
C LEU A 26 -15.95 -1.09 3.31
N PHE A 27 -15.25 -1.94 2.56
CA PHE A 27 -15.48 -3.39 2.52
C PHE A 27 -14.63 -4.15 3.55
N GLU A 28 -13.76 -3.46 4.29
CA GLU A 28 -12.86 -4.06 5.29
C GLU A 28 -13.38 -3.73 6.70
N PRO A 29 -14.12 -4.67 7.34
CA PRO A 29 -14.75 -4.43 8.64
C PRO A 29 -13.74 -4.35 9.78
N GLU A 30 -12.58 -4.98 9.61
CA GLU A 30 -11.52 -5.02 10.62
C GLU A 30 -10.33 -4.17 10.17
N ARG A 31 -9.89 -3.27 11.06
CA ARG A 31 -8.75 -2.39 10.82
C ARG A 31 -7.85 -2.40 12.04
N VAL A 32 -6.56 -2.26 11.81
CA VAL A 32 -5.61 -2.00 12.91
C VAL A 32 -5.90 -0.64 13.55
N GLU A 33 -5.37 -0.43 14.75
CA GLU A 33 -5.41 0.89 15.37
C GLU A 33 -4.63 1.93 14.55
N ALA A 34 -5.04 3.20 14.64
CA ALA A 34 -4.39 4.29 13.92
C ALA A 34 -2.88 4.38 14.21
N ALA A 35 -2.46 4.09 15.45
CA ALA A 35 -1.04 4.08 15.82
C ALA A 35 -0.25 2.99 15.07
N VAL A 36 -0.83 1.79 14.89
CA VAL A 36 -0.22 0.69 14.11
C VAL A 36 -0.13 1.09 12.64
N TYR A 37 -1.21 1.64 12.09
CA TYR A 37 -1.23 2.14 10.72
C TYR A 37 -0.12 3.18 10.46
N GLN A 38 0.00 4.20 11.33
CA GLN A 38 1.03 5.24 11.18
C GLN A 38 2.43 4.64 11.20
N ARG A 39 2.72 3.72 12.14
CA ARG A 39 4.01 3.00 12.18
C ARG A 39 4.29 2.25 10.86
N ARG A 40 3.30 1.53 10.34
CA ARG A 40 3.41 0.78 9.09
C ARG A 40 3.69 1.70 7.89
N ILE A 41 3.03 2.86 7.82
CA ILE A 41 3.26 3.88 6.79
C ILE A 41 4.65 4.48 6.90
N GLU A 42 5.11 4.87 8.08
CA GLU A 42 6.47 5.40 8.27
C GLU A 42 7.55 4.44 7.76
N GLN A 43 7.37 3.14 8.00
CA GLN A 43 8.27 2.09 7.50
C GLN A 43 8.21 1.98 5.97
N CYS A 44 7.02 2.09 5.37
CA CYS A 44 6.85 2.12 3.92
C CYS A 44 7.51 3.35 3.28
N MET A 45 7.40 4.53 3.88
CA MET A 45 8.01 5.77 3.36
C MET A 45 9.54 5.73 3.30
N ARG A 46 10.18 4.85 4.08
CA ARG A 46 11.63 4.61 4.07
C ARG A 46 12.03 3.37 3.26
N CYS A 47 11.06 2.70 2.64
CA CYS A 47 11.29 1.44 1.94
C CYS A 47 11.82 1.69 0.52
N PRO A 48 12.93 1.05 0.10
CA PRO A 48 13.47 1.21 -1.25
C PRO A 48 12.54 0.65 -2.35
N HIS A 49 11.52 -0.12 -1.96
CA HIS A 49 10.53 -0.70 -2.87
C HIS A 49 9.26 0.14 -3.01
N LEU A 50 9.16 1.32 -2.39
CA LEU A 50 8.01 2.20 -2.59
C LEU A 50 8.11 2.91 -3.96
N ALA A 51 7.04 2.86 -4.75
CA ALA A 51 6.87 3.58 -6.00
C ALA A 51 5.97 4.80 -5.77
N GLU A 52 6.35 5.95 -6.31
CA GLU A 52 5.51 7.17 -6.35
C GLU A 52 4.87 7.49 -4.98
N GLU A 53 5.59 7.20 -3.90
CA GLU A 53 5.15 7.39 -2.50
C GLU A 53 3.85 6.68 -2.09
N THR A 54 3.31 5.79 -2.93
CA THR A 54 1.95 5.24 -2.76
C THR A 54 1.88 3.73 -2.92
N THR A 55 2.71 3.13 -3.77
CA THR A 55 2.52 1.74 -4.23
C THR A 55 3.72 0.87 -3.87
N CYS A 56 3.48 -0.27 -3.23
CA CYS A 56 4.54 -1.23 -2.92
C CYS A 56 4.93 -2.04 -4.17
N LYS A 57 6.19 -1.96 -4.63
CA LYS A 57 6.67 -2.73 -5.79
C LYS A 57 6.77 -4.24 -5.54
N GLN A 58 6.76 -4.69 -4.28
CA GLN A 58 6.83 -6.12 -3.94
C GLN A 58 5.49 -6.82 -4.06
N CYS A 59 4.38 -6.15 -3.72
CA CYS A 59 3.03 -6.75 -3.76
C CYS A 59 2.03 -6.06 -4.69
N GLY A 60 2.36 -4.87 -5.21
CA GLY A 60 1.48 -4.08 -6.07
C GLY A 60 0.36 -3.32 -5.36
N CYS A 61 0.22 -3.42 -4.04
CA CYS A 61 -0.83 -2.72 -3.30
C CYS A 61 -0.48 -1.25 -3.02
N PHE A 62 -1.50 -0.40 -2.92
CA PHE A 62 -1.37 0.89 -2.25
C PHE A 62 -1.03 0.66 -0.77
N VAL A 63 0.07 1.26 -0.31
CA VAL A 63 0.52 1.10 1.09
C VAL A 63 -0.48 1.67 2.08
N ALA A 64 -1.17 2.76 1.68
CA ALA A 64 -2.25 3.38 2.45
C ALA A 64 -3.45 2.46 2.68
N PHE A 65 -3.72 1.52 1.78
CA PHE A 65 -4.75 0.50 1.98
C PHE A 65 -4.22 -0.66 2.82
N ARG A 66 -3.13 -1.28 2.35
CA ARG A 66 -2.61 -2.53 2.93
C ARG A 66 -2.22 -2.37 4.39
N ALA A 67 -1.71 -1.20 4.80
CA ALA A 67 -1.28 -0.94 6.17
C ALA A 67 -2.44 -0.98 7.18
N TRP A 68 -3.68 -0.75 6.76
CA TRP A 68 -4.86 -0.86 7.63
C TRP A 68 -5.26 -2.31 7.94
N LEU A 69 -4.89 -3.26 7.10
CA LEU A 69 -5.39 -4.63 7.17
C LEU A 69 -4.69 -5.40 8.30
N PRO A 70 -5.41 -5.90 9.31
CA PRO A 70 -4.80 -6.57 10.46
C PRO A 70 -4.16 -7.91 10.08
N HIS A 71 -4.75 -8.61 9.11
CA HIS A 71 -4.30 -9.92 8.64
C HIS A 71 -3.16 -9.84 7.60
N LYS A 72 -2.63 -8.65 7.29
CA LYS A 72 -1.52 -8.46 6.34
C LYS A 72 -0.23 -8.08 7.05
N THR A 73 0.86 -8.62 6.52
CA THR A 73 2.24 -8.26 6.88
C THR A 73 2.95 -7.57 5.72
N CYS A 74 4.13 -7.00 6.00
CA CYS A 74 5.01 -6.48 4.97
C CYS A 74 5.42 -7.63 4.02
N PRO A 75 5.28 -7.46 2.69
CA PRO A 75 5.62 -8.50 1.71
C PRO A 75 7.13 -8.60 1.42
N ASP A 76 7.97 -7.78 2.06
CA ASP A 76 9.42 -7.82 1.87
C ASP A 76 9.95 -9.16 2.42
N SER A 77 10.43 -10.02 1.51
CA SER A 77 10.89 -11.38 1.80
C SER A 77 12.18 -11.43 2.60
N LYS A 78 12.93 -10.32 2.67
CA LYS A 78 14.19 -10.25 3.41
C LYS A 78 13.97 -9.78 4.83
N VAL A 79 13.14 -8.76 5.02
CA VAL A 79 12.88 -8.15 6.33
C VAL A 79 11.42 -7.74 6.40
N ASN A 80 10.64 -8.36 7.29
CA ASN A 80 9.31 -7.84 7.59
C ASN A 80 9.46 -6.48 8.31
N ARG A 81 9.13 -5.39 7.60
CA ARG A 81 9.28 -4.02 8.10
C ARG A 81 8.16 -3.61 9.05
N TRP A 82 7.05 -4.35 9.09
CA TRP A 82 5.92 -4.09 9.97
C TRP A 82 6.08 -4.93 11.23
N ILE A 83 6.91 -4.43 12.14
CA ILE A 83 7.03 -4.98 13.49
C ILE A 83 5.92 -4.33 14.31
N ASP A 84 4.77 -5.00 14.35
CA ASP A 84 3.67 -4.60 15.20
C ASP A 84 4.07 -4.96 16.64
N SER A 85 4.69 -4.00 17.34
CA SER A 85 5.03 -4.10 18.77
C SER A 85 3.79 -3.87 19.63
#